data_AF-A0A7K5WH89-F1
#
_entry.id   AF-A0A7K5WH89-F1
#
_cell.length_a   1.000
_cell.length_b   1.000
_cell.length_c   1.000
_cell.angle_alpha   90.00
_cell.angle_beta   90.00
_cell.angle_gamma   90.00
#
_symmetry.space_group_name_H-M   'P 1'
#
loop_
_entity.id
_entity.type
_entity.pdbx_description
1 polymer ?
#
loop_
_entity_poly.entity_id
_entity_poly.type
_entity_poly.pdbx_seq_one_letter_code
_entity_poly.pdbx_strand_id
1 'polypeptide(L)'
;QQSRCLFCDRLFNSAEAVFSHCKTEHQFDISDVIQRHGLDFYGYIKLINFVRLKKPSAAYLSSLSSPLPWEGEEYLKPELEDDLLLQFDIEDLCEPVKVLPSNGLSDTMVLLEQLKHAEHRARAAEAALARVQDDLQKIKQFAQDFVMNTDVRSSSSCSAIADLQEDEDGVYFSSYGHYGIHEEMLKDKVRTESYRDFIYQNPHIFKDKVVLDVGCGTGILSMFAAKAGAKKVIGVDQSEIIYQAMDIIRLNKLEKIITLVKGRIEEVDLPLEKVDIIISEWM
;
A
#
# COMPACT_ATOMS: atom_id res chain seq x y z
N GLN A 1 -7.27 -17.89 15.42
CA GLN A 1 -6.08 -18.52 14.80
C GLN A 1 -5.11 -18.88 15.92
N GLN A 2 -4.34 -19.97 15.79
CA GLN A 2 -3.39 -20.43 16.82
C GLN A 2 -2.00 -20.55 16.21
N SER A 3 -0.96 -20.14 16.93
CA SER A 3 0.43 -20.31 16.50
C SER A 3 1.19 -21.21 17.47
N ARG A 4 2.15 -21.97 16.92
CA ARG A 4 2.99 -22.91 17.66
C ARG A 4 4.18 -22.20 18.29
N CYS A 5 4.62 -22.65 19.46
CA CYS A 5 5.90 -22.23 20.03
C CYS A 5 7.05 -22.40 19.04
N LEU A 6 8.07 -21.53 19.11
CA LEU A 6 9.28 -21.62 18.29
C LEU A 6 10.11 -22.89 18.56
N PHE A 7 10.05 -23.45 19.77
CA PHE A 7 10.94 -24.54 20.21
C PHE A 7 10.22 -25.81 20.70
N CYS A 8 8.89 -25.82 20.76
CA CYS A 8 8.11 -26.99 21.14
C CYS A 8 6.74 -27.04 20.44
N ASP A 9 5.98 -28.12 20.68
CA ASP A 9 4.69 -28.35 20.00
C ASP A 9 3.47 -27.71 20.68
N ARG A 10 3.67 -26.83 21.67
CA ARG A 10 2.55 -26.12 22.32
C ARG A 10 1.97 -25.05 21.40
N LEU A 11 0.64 -24.91 21.44
CA LEU A 11 -0.14 -23.94 20.66
C LEU A 11 -0.67 -22.83 21.56
N PHE A 12 -0.70 -21.61 21.02
CA PHE A 12 -1.14 -20.41 21.72
C PHE A 12 -2.06 -19.56 20.83
N ASN A 13 -2.92 -18.78 21.46
CA ASN A 13 -3.93 -17.97 20.77
C ASN A 13 -3.44 -16.56 20.37
N SER A 14 -2.21 -16.18 20.75
CA SER A 14 -1.60 -14.89 20.41
C SER A 14 -0.07 -14.99 20.34
N ALA A 15 0.57 -14.06 19.63
CA ALA A 15 2.03 -14.02 19.51
C ALA A 15 2.72 -13.69 20.84
N GLU A 16 2.14 -12.79 21.65
CA GLU A 16 2.64 -12.42 22.97
C GLU A 16 2.64 -13.62 23.92
N ALA A 17 1.62 -14.47 23.84
CA ALA A 17 1.57 -15.71 24.60
C ALA A 17 2.67 -16.70 24.17
N VAL A 18 2.98 -16.78 22.88
CA VAL A 18 4.12 -17.55 22.37
C VAL A 18 5.44 -16.99 22.90
N PHE A 19 5.65 -15.67 22.85
CA PHE A 19 6.88 -15.05 23.32
C PHE A 19 7.08 -15.21 24.83
N SER A 20 6.02 -15.02 25.62
CA SER A 20 6.03 -15.25 27.06
C SER A 20 6.41 -16.69 27.40
N HIS A 21 5.87 -17.65 26.64
CA HIS A 21 6.23 -19.06 26.78
C HIS A 21 7.69 -19.36 26.37
N CYS A 22 8.17 -18.80 25.26
CA CYS A 22 9.57 -18.91 24.84
C CYS A 22 10.53 -18.37 25.91
N LYS A 23 10.18 -17.25 26.55
CA LYS A 23 10.98 -16.64 27.62
C LYS A 23 11.02 -17.49 28.88
N THR A 24 9.88 -18.01 29.32
CA THR A 24 9.75 -18.76 30.58
C THR A 24 10.28 -20.19 30.49
N GLU A 25 9.93 -20.92 29.43
CA GLU A 25 10.21 -22.36 29.31
C GLU A 25 11.44 -22.66 28.46
N HIS A 26 11.79 -21.78 27.52
CA HIS A 26 12.93 -21.96 26.61
C HIS A 26 14.08 -20.99 26.86
N GLN A 27 13.95 -20.09 27.86
CA GLN A 27 14.95 -19.05 28.19
C GLN A 27 15.32 -18.20 26.97
N PHE A 28 14.39 -18.04 26.02
CA PHE A 28 14.57 -17.29 24.80
C PHE A 28 13.72 -16.03 24.83
N ASP A 29 14.37 -14.88 24.97
CA ASP A 29 13.74 -13.57 24.92
C ASP A 29 13.90 -12.96 23.52
N ILE A 30 12.80 -12.90 22.76
CA ILE A 30 12.82 -12.38 21.39
C ILE A 30 13.19 -10.89 21.35
N SER A 31 12.76 -10.10 22.35
CA SER A 31 13.04 -8.65 22.40
C SER A 31 14.53 -8.39 22.60
N ASP A 32 15.20 -9.20 23.43
CA ASP A 32 16.64 -9.14 23.64
C ASP A 32 17.43 -9.48 22.36
N VAL A 33 16.99 -10.47 21.58
CA VAL A 33 17.61 -10.83 20.30
C VAL A 33 17.45 -9.72 19.26
N ILE A 34 16.24 -9.13 19.16
CA ILE A 34 15.96 -8.01 18.26
C ILE A 34 16.86 -6.82 18.61
N GLN A 35 16.93 -6.45 19.89
CA GLN A 35 17.74 -5.31 20.35
C GLN A 35 19.24 -5.55 20.21
N ARG A 36 19.72 -6.75 20.57
CA ARG A 36 21.14 -7.10 20.49
C ARG A 36 21.68 -7.05 19.07
N HIS A 37 20.89 -7.50 18.11
CA HIS A 37 21.29 -7.59 16.71
C HIS A 37 20.76 -6.45 15.83
N GLY A 38 20.00 -5.51 16.40
CA GLY A 38 19.42 -4.38 15.68
C GLY A 38 18.53 -4.82 14.52
N LEU A 39 17.68 -5.84 14.74
CA LEU A 39 16.83 -6.38 13.69
C LEU A 39 15.69 -5.41 13.36
N ASP A 40 15.53 -5.10 12.09
CA ASP A 40 14.34 -4.46 11.55
C ASP A 40 13.22 -5.48 11.30
N PHE A 41 12.08 -5.02 10.77
CA PHE A 41 10.93 -5.88 10.48
C PHE A 41 11.32 -7.10 9.63
N TYR A 42 12.11 -6.89 8.58
CA TYR A 42 12.55 -7.97 7.70
C TYR A 42 13.54 -8.92 8.39
N GLY A 43 14.46 -8.40 9.21
CA GLY A 43 15.38 -9.20 10.02
C GLY A 43 14.66 -10.09 11.02
N TYR A 44 13.58 -9.59 11.62
CA TYR A 44 12.70 -10.38 12.50
C TYR A 44 11.97 -11.50 11.74
N ILE A 45 11.35 -11.19 10.59
CA ILE A 45 10.67 -12.20 9.75
C ILE A 45 11.65 -13.32 9.36
N LYS A 46 12.86 -12.96 8.93
CA LYS A 46 13.91 -13.92 8.57
C LYS A 46 14.32 -14.80 9.76
N LEU A 47 14.45 -14.22 10.96
CA LEU A 47 14.72 -14.97 12.19
C LEU A 47 13.62 -15.99 12.47
N ILE A 48 12.34 -15.59 12.44
CA ILE A 48 11.22 -16.51 12.71
C ILE A 48 11.22 -17.66 11.70
N ASN A 49 11.32 -17.37 10.40
CA ASN A 49 11.36 -18.39 9.36
C ASN A 49 12.57 -19.31 9.49
N PHE A 50 13.75 -18.78 9.84
CA PHE A 50 14.93 -19.58 10.13
C PHE A 50 14.69 -20.56 11.28
N VAL A 51 14.08 -20.10 12.37
CA VAL A 51 13.78 -20.97 13.52
C VAL A 51 12.76 -22.05 13.15
N ARG A 52 11.73 -21.71 12.38
CA ARG A 52 10.75 -22.69 11.88
C ARG A 52 11.39 -23.75 10.98
N LEU A 53 12.24 -23.34 10.06
CA LEU A 53 12.84 -24.22 9.04
C LEU A 53 13.98 -25.08 9.61
N LYS A 54 14.92 -24.47 10.35
CA LYS A 54 16.14 -25.14 10.83
C LYS A 54 16.00 -25.75 12.23
N LYS A 55 14.96 -25.36 12.99
CA LYS A 55 14.70 -25.83 14.36
C LYS A 55 15.95 -25.80 15.26
N PRO A 56 16.69 -24.67 15.32
CA PRO A 56 17.84 -24.53 16.21
C PRO A 56 17.39 -24.57 17.69
N SER A 57 18.33 -24.87 18.58
CA SER A 57 18.08 -24.72 20.02
C SER A 57 18.08 -23.24 20.42
N ALA A 58 17.29 -22.90 21.45
CA ALA A 58 17.29 -21.55 22.04
C ALA A 58 18.70 -21.11 22.49
N ALA A 59 19.45 -22.02 23.12
CA ALA A 59 20.82 -21.76 23.55
C ALA A 59 21.76 -21.40 22.40
N TYR A 60 21.60 -22.04 21.24
CA TYR A 60 22.36 -21.69 20.04
C TYR A 60 22.05 -20.26 19.59
N LEU A 61 20.76 -19.89 19.46
CA LEU A 61 20.35 -18.56 19.03
C LEU A 61 20.86 -17.46 19.98
N SER A 62 20.78 -17.69 21.29
CA SER A 62 21.26 -16.73 22.30
C SER A 62 22.77 -16.53 22.29
N SER A 63 23.54 -17.49 21.73
CA SER A 63 25.00 -17.45 21.67
C SER A 63 25.57 -16.86 20.37
N LEU A 64 24.71 -16.54 19.40
CA LEU A 64 25.15 -16.08 18.08
C LEU A 64 25.72 -14.65 18.12
N SER A 65 26.74 -14.44 17.29
CA SER A 65 27.30 -13.14 16.94
C SER A 65 27.29 -12.99 15.42
N SER A 66 27.35 -11.76 14.92
CA SER A 66 27.41 -11.50 13.47
C SER A 66 28.60 -12.23 12.81
N PRO A 67 28.44 -12.75 11.58
CA PRO A 67 27.26 -12.67 10.70
C PRO A 67 26.12 -13.60 11.11
N LEU A 68 24.88 -13.19 10.85
CA LEU A 68 23.70 -13.96 11.27
C LEU A 68 23.38 -15.07 10.25
N PRO A 69 23.00 -16.28 10.69
CA PRO A 69 22.76 -17.40 9.78
C PRO A 69 21.48 -17.27 8.94
N TRP A 70 20.66 -16.24 9.17
CA TRP A 70 19.40 -15.98 8.47
C TRP A 70 19.43 -14.72 7.61
N GLU A 71 20.59 -14.28 7.13
CA GLU A 71 20.69 -13.09 6.25
C GLU A 71 20.13 -13.32 4.84
N GLY A 72 20.08 -14.58 4.38
CA GLY A 72 19.63 -14.97 3.05
C GLY A 72 18.18 -14.60 2.72
N GLU A 73 17.89 -14.41 1.44
CA GLU A 73 16.54 -14.08 0.94
C GLU A 73 15.57 -15.26 1.04
N GLU A 74 16.08 -16.49 1.13
CA GLU A 74 15.23 -17.69 1.30
C GLU A 74 14.35 -17.63 2.56
N TYR A 75 14.75 -16.85 3.56
CA TYR A 75 14.01 -16.68 4.81
C TYR A 75 12.95 -15.56 4.75
N LEU A 76 12.78 -14.88 3.61
CA LEU A 76 11.66 -13.96 3.40
C LEU A 76 10.36 -14.68 3.02
N LYS A 77 10.44 -15.95 2.62
CA LYS A 77 9.27 -16.77 2.35
C LYS A 77 8.75 -17.36 3.67
N PRO A 78 7.46 -17.19 4.01
CA PRO A 78 6.87 -17.84 5.17
C PRO A 78 7.04 -19.36 5.10
N GLU A 79 7.64 -19.95 6.14
CA GLU A 79 7.67 -21.41 6.28
C GLU A 79 6.29 -21.96 6.68
N LEU A 80 5.48 -21.13 7.33
CA LEU A 80 4.10 -21.40 7.71
C LEU A 80 3.24 -20.25 7.20
N GLU A 81 2.28 -20.56 6.30
CA GLU A 81 1.46 -19.55 5.60
C GLU A 81 0.63 -18.68 6.55
N ASP A 82 0.23 -19.22 7.70
CA ASP A 82 -0.69 -18.61 8.67
C ASP A 82 -0.03 -18.34 10.04
N ASP A 83 1.28 -18.09 10.09
CA ASP A 83 1.99 -17.89 11.36
C ASP A 83 1.71 -16.50 11.95
N LEU A 84 1.01 -16.48 13.09
CA LEU A 84 0.74 -15.25 13.86
C LEU A 84 2.01 -14.50 14.25
N LEU A 85 3.16 -15.17 14.37
CA LEU A 85 4.41 -14.50 14.66
C LEU A 85 4.86 -13.58 13.52
N LEU A 86 4.54 -13.91 12.27
CA LEU A 86 4.91 -13.08 11.10
C LEU A 86 3.98 -11.87 10.93
N GLN A 87 2.80 -11.89 11.56
CA GLN A 87 1.83 -10.79 11.55
C GLN A 87 2.01 -9.84 12.74
N PHE A 88 2.91 -10.17 13.66
CA PHE A 88 3.15 -9.39 14.87
C PHE A 88 3.99 -8.15 14.56
N ASP A 89 3.53 -6.98 15.02
CA ASP A 89 4.26 -5.72 14.86
C ASP A 89 5.41 -5.64 15.88
N ILE A 90 6.64 -5.67 15.38
CA ILE A 90 7.84 -5.66 16.22
C ILE A 90 8.03 -4.35 16.99
N GLU A 91 7.38 -3.27 16.57
CA GLU A 91 7.44 -1.98 17.27
C GLU A 91 6.80 -2.07 18.67
N ASP A 92 5.82 -2.96 18.85
CA ASP A 92 5.15 -3.21 20.14
C ASP A 92 6.06 -3.92 21.18
N LEU A 93 7.15 -4.57 20.75
CA LEU A 93 8.11 -5.24 21.64
C LEU A 93 9.18 -4.30 22.21
N CYS A 94 9.31 -3.09 21.67
CA CYS A 94 10.34 -2.13 22.01
C CYS A 94 9.79 -1.03 22.92
N GLU A 95 9.55 -1.32 24.20
CA GLU A 95 9.38 -0.23 25.18
C GLU A 95 10.72 0.51 25.41
N PRO A 96 10.72 1.86 25.47
CA PRO A 96 11.94 2.63 25.70
C PRO A 96 12.48 2.40 27.12
N VAL A 97 13.74 1.95 27.18
CA VAL A 97 14.49 1.63 28.40
C VAL A 97 14.47 2.78 29.41
N LYS A 98 13.84 2.57 30.58
CA LYS A 98 14.00 3.41 31.77
C LYS A 98 15.30 3.04 32.49
N VAL A 99 16.37 3.81 32.28
CA VAL A 99 17.61 3.72 33.06
C VAL A 99 17.47 4.59 34.32
N LEU A 100 17.59 3.99 35.51
CA LEU A 100 17.79 4.69 36.79
C LEU A 100 19.28 4.69 37.15
N PRO A 101 19.85 5.81 37.62
CA PRO A 101 21.08 5.78 38.41
C PRO A 101 20.96 6.44 39.80
N SER A 102 21.80 5.96 40.71
CA SER A 102 21.90 6.27 42.14
C SER A 102 22.85 7.43 42.50
N ASN A 103 22.45 8.21 43.51
CA ASN A 103 23.19 9.06 44.47
C ASN A 103 24.37 9.95 44.02
N GLY A 104 24.20 11.27 44.15
CA GLY A 104 24.82 12.07 45.22
C GLY A 104 25.74 13.21 44.79
N LEU A 105 25.21 14.45 44.82
CA LEU A 105 25.89 15.77 44.88
C LEU A 105 26.51 16.36 43.59
N SER A 106 26.78 15.57 42.54
CA SER A 106 26.93 16.09 41.15
C SER A 106 25.57 16.33 40.47
N ASP A 107 24.50 15.97 41.18
CA ASP A 107 23.17 15.77 40.64
C ASP A 107 22.50 17.07 40.20
N THR A 108 22.68 18.20 40.87
CA THR A 108 21.89 19.40 40.53
C THR A 108 22.25 19.94 39.14
N MET A 109 23.53 19.93 38.74
CA MET A 109 23.94 20.37 37.40
C MET A 109 23.49 19.38 36.33
N VAL A 110 23.65 18.07 36.57
CA VAL A 110 23.23 17.01 35.64
C VAL A 110 21.71 16.97 35.50
N LEU A 111 20.96 17.11 36.60
CA LEU A 111 19.50 17.16 36.62
C LEU A 111 18.98 18.40 35.88
N LEU A 112 19.68 19.54 35.98
CA LEU A 112 19.32 20.78 35.29
C LEU A 112 19.65 20.71 33.80
N GLU A 113 20.75 20.04 33.42
CA GLU A 113 21.08 19.71 32.04
C GLU A 113 20.03 18.75 31.44
N GLN A 114 19.64 17.71 32.19
CA GLN A 114 18.61 16.75 31.81
C GLN A 114 17.22 17.40 31.71
N LEU A 115 16.87 18.32 32.61
CA LEU A 115 15.64 19.10 32.55
C LEU A 115 15.60 19.98 31.30
N LYS A 116 16.71 20.66 30.97
CA LYS A 116 16.80 21.45 29.72
C LYS A 116 16.66 20.59 28.48
N HIS A 117 17.27 19.41 28.45
CA HIS A 117 17.13 18.47 27.34
C HIS A 117 15.71 17.89 27.25
N ALA A 118 15.10 17.56 28.39
CA ALA A 118 13.72 17.09 28.45
C ALA A 118 12.74 18.18 28.00
N GLU A 119 12.94 19.42 28.41
CA GLU A 119 12.15 20.59 28.00
C GLU A 119 12.31 20.86 26.50
N HIS A 120 13.53 20.79 25.96
CA HIS A 120 13.76 20.95 24.52
C HIS A 120 13.05 19.84 23.72
N ARG A 121 13.11 18.58 24.19
CA ARG A 121 12.37 17.47 23.57
C ARG A 121 10.86 17.66 23.67
N ALA A 122 10.36 18.11 24.81
CA ALA A 122 8.93 18.41 24.99
C ALA A 122 8.47 19.49 24.02
N ARG A 123 9.22 20.60 23.89
CA ARG A 123 8.91 21.67 22.93
C ARG A 123 8.97 21.19 21.47
N ALA A 124 9.94 20.33 21.14
CA ALA A 124 10.03 19.74 19.80
C ALA A 124 8.85 18.80 19.50
N ALA A 125 8.42 18.01 20.49
CA ALA A 125 7.26 17.15 20.40
C ALA A 125 5.95 17.94 20.30
N GLU A 126 5.78 19.01 21.08
CA GLU A 126 4.65 19.95 20.98
C GLU A 126 4.59 20.60 19.59
N ALA A 127 5.73 21.04 19.05
CA ALA A 127 5.79 21.58 17.71
C ALA A 127 5.47 20.54 16.63
N ALA A 128 5.85 19.27 16.83
CA ALA A 128 5.48 18.17 15.95
C ALA A 128 3.98 17.86 16.03
N LEU A 129 3.41 17.81 17.24
CA LEU A 129 1.99 17.62 17.46
C LEU A 129 1.17 18.77 16.85
N ALA A 130 1.63 20.01 16.96
CA ALA A 130 0.96 21.15 16.32
C ALA A 130 0.94 21.02 14.79
N ARG A 131 2.03 20.53 14.18
CA ARG A 131 2.05 20.22 12.74
C ARG A 131 1.08 19.10 12.38
N VAL A 132 1.11 18.00 13.13
CA VAL A 132 0.18 16.86 12.94
C VAL A 132 -1.27 17.29 13.12
N GLN A 133 -1.57 18.19 14.06
CA GLN A 133 -2.92 18.74 14.24
C GLN A 133 -3.35 19.63 13.08
N ASP A 134 -2.44 20.46 12.53
CA ASP A 134 -2.70 21.27 11.33
C ASP A 134 -2.95 20.36 10.12
N ASP A 135 -2.15 19.32 9.95
CA ASP A 135 -2.33 18.33 8.88
C ASP A 135 -3.62 17.54 9.07
N LEU A 136 -3.98 17.15 10.29
CA LEU A 136 -5.26 16.50 10.59
C LEU A 136 -6.44 17.43 10.33
N GLN A 137 -6.32 18.74 10.58
CA GLN A 137 -7.34 19.72 10.22
C GLN A 137 -7.48 19.86 8.71
N LYS A 138 -6.38 19.85 7.94
CA LYS A 138 -6.43 19.84 6.47
C LYS A 138 -7.06 18.55 5.94
N ILE A 139 -6.70 17.40 6.49
CA ILE A 139 -7.30 16.09 6.14
C ILE A 139 -8.80 16.12 6.47
N LYS A 140 -9.18 16.66 7.64
CA LYS A 140 -10.58 16.80 8.02
C LYS A 140 -11.33 17.75 7.08
N GLN A 141 -10.75 18.89 6.70
CA GLN A 141 -11.36 19.82 5.75
C GLN A 141 -11.54 19.15 4.39
N PHE A 142 -10.51 18.45 3.91
CA PHE A 142 -10.58 17.66 2.69
C PHE A 142 -11.68 16.59 2.76
N ALA A 143 -11.78 15.88 3.89
CA ALA A 143 -12.84 14.90 4.13
C ALA A 143 -14.24 15.53 4.27
N GLN A 144 -14.36 16.75 4.81
CA GLN A 144 -15.63 17.46 4.91
C GLN A 144 -16.08 18.02 3.56
N ASP A 145 -15.14 18.54 2.76
CA ASP A 145 -15.41 18.95 1.38
C ASP A 145 -15.77 17.73 0.50
N PHE A 146 -15.20 16.57 0.82
CA PHE A 146 -15.56 15.26 0.25
C PHE A 146 -16.98 14.80 0.64
N VAL A 147 -17.39 15.02 1.90
CA VAL A 147 -18.70 14.60 2.44
C VAL A 147 -19.85 15.57 2.12
N MET A 148 -19.60 16.87 1.92
CA MET A 148 -20.67 17.87 1.74
C MET A 148 -21.14 18.07 0.28
N ASN A 149 -20.52 17.38 -0.69
CA ASN A 149 -20.88 17.47 -2.11
C ASN A 149 -21.88 16.38 -2.56
N THR A 150 -22.38 15.54 -1.65
CA THR A 150 -23.30 14.41 -1.92
C THR A 150 -24.79 14.78 -1.96
N ASP A 151 -25.18 16.01 -1.69
CA ASP A 151 -26.61 16.39 -1.67
C ASP A 151 -27.13 16.94 -3.01
N VAL A 152 -27.12 16.15 -4.10
CA VAL A 152 -28.04 16.39 -5.24
C VAL A 152 -28.46 15.10 -5.98
N ARG A 153 -29.69 14.66 -5.65
CA ARG A 153 -30.73 14.00 -6.50
C ARG A 153 -30.84 12.46 -6.55
N SER A 154 -31.89 12.02 -5.86
CA SER A 154 -32.62 10.74 -5.93
C SER A 154 -33.34 10.50 -7.28
N SER A 155 -33.34 9.24 -7.78
CA SER A 155 -34.53 8.50 -8.28
C SER A 155 -34.20 7.15 -8.99
N SER A 156 -34.62 6.01 -8.38
CA SER A 156 -35.28 4.78 -8.93
C SER A 156 -34.66 4.04 -10.17
N SER A 157 -34.41 2.72 -10.21
CA SER A 157 -35.18 1.53 -9.78
C SER A 157 -34.33 0.23 -9.72
N CYS A 158 -34.88 -0.81 -9.09
CA CYS A 158 -34.23 -2.01 -8.54
C CYS A 158 -33.94 -3.16 -9.55
N SER A 159 -32.73 -3.76 -9.46
CA SER A 159 -32.45 -5.15 -9.87
C SER A 159 -31.44 -5.80 -8.89
N ALA A 160 -31.58 -7.10 -8.67
CA ALA A 160 -31.14 -7.85 -7.48
C ALA A 160 -29.61 -8.14 -7.35
N ILE A 161 -28.77 -7.13 -7.59
CA ILE A 161 -27.34 -7.09 -7.21
C ILE A 161 -27.04 -5.86 -6.31
N ALA A 162 -28.03 -4.98 -6.10
CA ALA A 162 -27.88 -3.78 -5.29
C ALA A 162 -27.89 -4.12 -3.79
N ASP A 163 -26.74 -3.97 -3.13
CA ASP A 163 -26.60 -3.48 -1.73
C ASP A 163 -25.19 -3.72 -1.14
N LEU A 164 -24.16 -3.98 -1.96
CA LEU A 164 -22.78 -3.70 -1.57
C LEU A 164 -22.39 -2.29 -2.05
N GLN A 165 -22.98 -1.32 -1.34
CA GLN A 165 -22.53 0.06 -1.07
C GLN A 165 -21.98 0.89 -2.24
N GLU A 166 -22.84 1.74 -2.81
CA GLU A 166 -22.49 2.91 -3.64
C GLU A 166 -21.44 3.84 -2.98
N ASP A 167 -21.23 3.72 -1.66
CA ASP A 167 -20.27 4.49 -0.87
C ASP A 167 -18.80 4.07 -1.06
N GLU A 168 -18.49 2.81 -1.38
CA GLU A 168 -17.09 2.36 -1.62
C GLU A 168 -16.61 2.67 -3.04
N ASP A 169 -17.48 2.51 -4.05
CA ASP A 169 -17.18 2.82 -5.45
C ASP A 169 -16.79 4.30 -5.64
N GLY A 170 -17.47 5.20 -4.93
CA GLY A 170 -17.17 6.64 -4.96
C GLY A 170 -15.74 6.95 -4.49
N VAL A 171 -15.29 6.26 -3.44
CA VAL A 171 -13.92 6.40 -2.91
C VAL A 171 -12.89 5.86 -3.91
N TYR A 172 -13.17 4.70 -4.51
CA TYR A 172 -12.31 4.09 -5.52
C TYR A 172 -12.11 5.03 -6.72
N PHE A 173 -13.20 5.48 -7.36
CA PHE A 173 -13.09 6.37 -8.53
C PHE A 173 -12.57 7.76 -8.17
N SER A 174 -12.79 8.24 -6.95
CA SER A 174 -12.20 9.49 -6.47
C SER A 174 -10.67 9.41 -6.38
N SER A 175 -10.13 8.25 -5.98
CA SER A 175 -8.67 8.06 -5.91
C SER A 175 -8.02 8.23 -7.30
N TYR A 176 -8.62 7.67 -8.35
CA TYR A 176 -8.18 7.83 -9.73
C TYR A 176 -8.53 9.19 -10.34
N GLY A 177 -9.30 10.04 -9.66
CA GLY A 177 -9.54 11.42 -10.11
C GLY A 177 -8.31 12.33 -9.98
N HIS A 178 -7.34 11.98 -9.12
CA HIS A 178 -6.14 12.78 -8.89
C HIS A 178 -4.99 12.37 -9.83
N TYR A 179 -4.27 13.35 -10.38
CA TYR A 179 -3.15 13.12 -11.30
C TYR A 179 -1.96 12.31 -10.73
N GLY A 180 -1.92 12.13 -9.41
CA GLY A 180 -0.77 11.52 -8.72
C GLY A 180 -0.62 10.04 -9.02
N ILE A 181 -1.72 9.29 -8.94
CA ILE A 181 -1.74 7.86 -9.26
C ILE A 181 -1.42 7.64 -10.75
N HIS A 182 -1.95 8.50 -11.63
CA HIS A 182 -1.64 8.43 -13.06
C HIS A 182 -0.17 8.72 -13.37
N GLU A 183 0.45 9.65 -12.65
CA GLU A 183 1.88 9.94 -12.78
C GLU A 183 2.73 8.72 -12.39
N GLU A 184 2.40 8.06 -11.28
CA GLU A 184 3.07 6.83 -10.84
C GLU A 184 2.93 5.71 -11.89
N MET A 185 1.70 5.44 -12.34
CA MET A 185 1.42 4.46 -13.39
C MET A 185 2.18 4.76 -14.70
N LEU A 186 2.26 6.02 -15.12
CA LEU A 186 2.96 6.42 -16.34
C LEU A 186 4.49 6.38 -16.19
N LYS A 187 5.01 6.55 -14.97
CA LYS A 187 6.45 6.43 -14.66
C LYS A 187 6.90 4.98 -14.59
N ASP A 188 6.00 4.03 -14.33
CA ASP A 188 6.28 2.61 -14.53
C ASP A 188 6.50 2.33 -16.02
N LYS A 189 7.79 2.25 -16.38
CA LYS A 189 8.24 1.96 -17.73
C LYS A 189 7.89 0.54 -18.16
N VAL A 190 8.06 -0.44 -17.29
CA VAL A 190 7.81 -1.84 -17.66
C VAL A 190 6.34 -2.00 -18.02
N ARG A 191 5.44 -1.49 -17.18
CA ARG A 191 4.00 -1.48 -17.46
C ARG A 191 3.68 -0.72 -18.76
N THR A 192 4.04 0.56 -18.83
CA THR A 192 3.61 1.45 -19.92
C THR A 192 4.23 1.07 -21.28
N GLU A 193 5.52 0.70 -21.30
CA GLU A 193 6.20 0.32 -22.53
C GLU A 193 5.77 -1.05 -23.04
N SER A 194 5.41 -2.00 -22.16
CA SER A 194 4.90 -3.30 -22.59
C SER A 194 3.59 -3.16 -23.39
N TYR A 195 2.64 -2.35 -22.91
CA TYR A 195 1.41 -2.05 -23.65
C TYR A 195 1.70 -1.33 -24.98
N ARG A 196 2.56 -0.30 -24.96
CA ARG A 196 2.97 0.44 -26.15
C ARG A 196 3.57 -0.48 -27.21
N ASP A 197 4.54 -1.30 -26.80
CA ASP A 197 5.34 -2.13 -27.68
C ASP A 197 4.47 -3.22 -28.30
N PHE A 198 3.56 -3.84 -27.52
CA PHE A 198 2.58 -4.76 -28.08
C PHE A 198 1.72 -4.10 -29.18
N ILE A 199 1.17 -2.92 -28.91
CA ILE A 199 0.29 -2.21 -29.85
C ILE A 199 1.07 -1.79 -31.12
N TYR A 200 2.27 -1.22 -30.96
CA TYR A 200 3.07 -0.70 -32.07
C TYR A 200 3.78 -1.77 -32.90
N GLN A 201 4.12 -2.92 -32.30
CA GLN A 201 4.70 -4.05 -33.04
C GLN A 201 3.63 -4.86 -33.76
N ASN A 202 2.35 -4.71 -33.39
CA ASN A 202 1.22 -5.42 -34.00
C ASN A 202 0.18 -4.49 -34.65
N PRO A 203 0.57 -3.52 -35.50
CA PRO A 203 -0.37 -2.53 -36.04
C PRO A 203 -1.43 -3.18 -36.94
N HIS A 204 -1.14 -4.35 -37.52
CA HIS A 204 -2.09 -5.12 -38.32
C HIS A 204 -3.32 -5.61 -37.53
N ILE A 205 -3.22 -5.71 -36.20
CA ILE A 205 -4.35 -6.05 -35.33
C ILE A 205 -5.27 -4.83 -35.17
N PHE A 206 -4.70 -3.64 -35.00
CA PHE A 206 -5.44 -2.41 -34.67
C PHE A 206 -5.90 -1.62 -35.90
N LYS A 207 -5.19 -1.74 -37.02
CA LYS A 207 -5.45 -0.95 -38.22
C LYS A 207 -6.88 -1.14 -38.71
N ASP A 208 -7.55 -0.01 -38.94
CA ASP A 208 -8.94 0.08 -39.41
C ASP A 208 -9.98 -0.55 -38.46
N LYS A 209 -9.60 -0.84 -37.20
CA LYS A 209 -10.47 -1.43 -36.17
C LYS A 209 -11.13 -0.41 -35.25
N VAL A 210 -12.25 -0.81 -34.64
CA VAL A 210 -12.88 -0.09 -33.53
C VAL A 210 -12.39 -0.68 -32.21
N VAL A 211 -11.82 0.16 -31.36
CA VAL A 211 -11.22 -0.22 -30.07
C VAL A 211 -12.01 0.38 -28.92
N LEU A 212 -12.25 -0.40 -27.87
CA LEU A 212 -12.75 0.06 -26.57
C LEU A 212 -11.61 0.03 -25.56
N ASP A 213 -11.37 1.15 -24.88
CA ASP A 213 -10.41 1.29 -23.78
C ASP A 213 -11.19 1.43 -22.47
N VAL A 214 -11.19 0.38 -21.65
CA VAL A 214 -11.98 0.29 -20.41
C VAL A 214 -11.12 0.76 -19.23
N GLY A 215 -11.57 1.81 -18.54
CA GLY A 215 -10.77 2.49 -17.53
C GLY A 215 -9.65 3.30 -18.17
N CYS A 216 -9.98 4.14 -19.15
CA CYS A 216 -8.97 4.75 -20.02
C CYS A 216 -8.03 5.72 -19.28
N GLY A 217 -8.37 6.18 -18.07
CA GLY A 217 -7.60 7.12 -17.28
C GLY A 217 -7.24 8.37 -18.08
N THR A 218 -5.93 8.67 -18.17
CA THR A 218 -5.39 9.79 -18.98
C THR A 218 -5.46 9.58 -20.49
N GLY A 219 -5.94 8.42 -20.97
CA GLY A 219 -6.11 8.09 -22.38
C GLY A 219 -4.84 7.60 -23.08
N ILE A 220 -3.81 7.17 -22.33
CA ILE A 220 -2.52 6.76 -22.90
C ILE A 220 -2.65 5.54 -23.83
N LEU A 221 -3.39 4.52 -23.42
CA LEU A 221 -3.62 3.31 -24.22
C LEU A 221 -4.47 3.62 -25.45
N SER A 222 -5.52 4.43 -25.27
CA SER A 222 -6.31 4.98 -26.36
C SER A 222 -5.45 5.69 -27.42
N MET A 223 -4.48 6.49 -27.01
CA MET A 223 -3.55 7.17 -27.92
C MET A 223 -2.61 6.21 -28.65
N PHE A 224 -2.14 5.15 -27.99
CA PHE A 224 -1.35 4.11 -28.65
C PHE A 224 -2.16 3.39 -29.72
N ALA A 225 -3.40 2.98 -29.41
CA ALA A 225 -4.29 2.33 -30.37
C ALA A 225 -4.59 3.23 -31.58
N ALA A 226 -4.87 4.52 -31.35
CA ALA A 226 -5.08 5.50 -32.41
C ALA A 226 -3.84 5.65 -33.31
N LYS A 227 -2.64 5.72 -32.72
CA LYS A 227 -1.36 5.82 -33.47
C LYS A 227 -1.01 4.55 -34.24
N ALA A 228 -1.48 3.38 -33.78
CA ALA A 228 -1.35 2.11 -34.51
C ALA A 228 -2.34 1.98 -35.69
N GLY A 229 -3.22 2.97 -35.91
CA GLY A 229 -4.11 3.03 -37.06
C GLY A 229 -5.55 2.58 -36.78
N ALA A 230 -5.97 2.52 -35.52
CA ALA A 230 -7.37 2.30 -35.19
C ALA A 230 -8.28 3.29 -35.91
N LYS A 231 -9.37 2.79 -36.50
CA LYS A 231 -10.38 3.61 -37.17
C LYS A 231 -11.10 4.53 -36.19
N LYS A 232 -11.39 4.00 -35.00
CA LYS A 232 -12.03 4.71 -33.90
C LYS A 232 -11.61 4.07 -32.58
N VAL A 233 -11.41 4.90 -31.57
CA VAL A 233 -11.19 4.46 -30.19
C VAL A 233 -12.26 5.08 -29.30
N ILE A 234 -12.87 4.28 -28.44
CA ILE A 234 -13.83 4.73 -27.42
C ILE A 234 -13.17 4.48 -26.07
N GLY A 235 -12.80 5.53 -25.36
CA GLY A 235 -12.28 5.43 -24.00
C GLY A 235 -13.39 5.70 -23.00
N VAL A 236 -13.54 4.82 -22.01
CA VAL A 236 -14.54 4.96 -20.95
C VAL A 236 -13.82 5.04 -19.62
N ASP A 237 -14.16 6.05 -18.82
CA ASP A 237 -13.65 6.20 -17.46
C ASP A 237 -14.70 6.90 -16.59
N GLN A 238 -14.92 6.40 -15.37
CA GLN A 238 -15.87 6.99 -14.44
C GLN A 238 -15.29 8.19 -13.69
N SER A 239 -13.97 8.22 -13.47
CA SER A 239 -13.32 9.23 -12.63
C SER A 239 -13.24 10.60 -13.31
N GLU A 240 -12.92 11.64 -12.54
CA GLU A 240 -12.80 13.01 -13.06
C GLU A 240 -11.61 13.20 -14.01
N ILE A 241 -10.62 12.29 -14.00
CA ILE A 241 -9.42 12.38 -14.84
C ILE A 241 -9.75 12.42 -16.34
N ILE A 242 -10.93 11.92 -16.71
CA ILE A 242 -11.38 11.87 -18.09
C ILE A 242 -11.45 13.26 -18.73
N TYR A 243 -11.71 14.32 -17.94
CA TYR A 243 -11.72 15.68 -18.44
C TYR A 243 -10.31 16.14 -18.84
N GLN A 244 -9.29 15.80 -18.05
CA GLN A 244 -7.89 16.01 -18.41
C GLN A 244 -7.50 15.15 -19.61
N ALA A 245 -7.98 13.91 -19.69
CA ALA A 245 -7.76 13.04 -20.85
C ALA A 245 -8.33 13.64 -22.14
N MET A 246 -9.50 14.30 -22.09
CA MET A 246 -10.05 15.02 -23.24
C MET A 246 -9.11 16.12 -23.74
N ASP A 247 -8.51 16.88 -22.83
CA ASP A 247 -7.55 17.94 -23.18
C ASP A 247 -6.23 17.36 -23.70
N ILE A 248 -5.72 16.29 -23.10
CA ILE A 248 -4.52 15.57 -23.58
C ILE A 248 -4.74 15.08 -25.02
N ILE A 249 -5.89 14.48 -25.32
CA ILE A 249 -6.23 13.98 -26.66
C ILE A 249 -6.31 15.13 -27.67
N ARG A 250 -6.94 16.25 -27.32
CA ARG A 250 -7.03 17.45 -28.16
C ARG A 250 -5.65 18.04 -28.44
N LEU A 251 -4.79 18.15 -27.42
CA LEU A 251 -3.42 18.63 -27.58
C LEU A 251 -2.59 17.73 -28.51
N ASN A 252 -2.87 16.43 -28.51
CA ASN A 252 -2.26 15.46 -29.41
C ASN A 252 -2.93 15.37 -30.79
N LYS A 253 -4.00 16.14 -31.05
CA LYS A 253 -4.76 16.17 -32.31
C LYS A 253 -5.42 14.82 -32.67
N LEU A 254 -5.84 14.07 -31.66
CA LEU A 254 -6.43 12.74 -31.80
C LEU A 254 -7.94 12.71 -31.56
N GLU A 255 -8.58 13.85 -31.31
CA GLU A 255 -10.00 13.98 -30.96
C GLU A 255 -10.96 13.56 -32.08
N LYS A 256 -10.47 13.44 -33.32
CA LYS A 256 -11.26 12.92 -34.45
C LYS A 256 -11.34 11.39 -34.47
N ILE A 257 -10.40 10.72 -33.81
CA ILE A 257 -10.28 9.26 -33.77
C ILE A 257 -10.75 8.74 -32.42
N ILE A 258 -10.39 9.42 -31.34
CA ILE A 258 -10.67 9.02 -29.96
C ILE A 258 -11.89 9.79 -29.45
N THR A 259 -12.90 9.05 -28.98
CA THR A 259 -14.07 9.58 -28.27
C THR A 259 -14.02 9.12 -26.83
N LEU A 260 -14.08 10.05 -25.87
CA LEU A 260 -14.13 9.72 -24.45
C LEU A 260 -15.57 9.80 -23.92
N VAL A 261 -15.96 8.85 -23.09
CA VAL A 261 -17.28 8.76 -22.46
C VAL A 261 -17.07 8.66 -20.95
N LYS A 262 -17.62 9.62 -20.20
CA LYS A 262 -17.60 9.60 -18.74
C LYS A 262 -18.70 8.68 -18.24
N GLY A 263 -18.34 7.69 -17.44
CA GLY A 263 -19.30 6.76 -16.86
C GLY A 263 -18.68 5.42 -16.48
N ARG A 264 -19.43 4.60 -15.75
CA ARG A 264 -19.11 3.19 -15.52
C ARG A 264 -19.34 2.41 -16.80
N ILE A 265 -18.44 1.48 -17.14
CA ILE A 265 -18.56 0.72 -18.39
C ILE A 265 -19.84 -0.13 -18.44
N GLU A 266 -20.34 -0.52 -17.27
CA GLU A 266 -21.57 -1.28 -17.06
C GLU A 266 -22.85 -0.45 -17.32
N GLU A 267 -22.74 0.87 -17.30
CA GLU A 267 -23.89 1.79 -17.34
C GLU A 267 -23.91 2.72 -18.54
N VAL A 268 -22.77 2.91 -19.21
CA VAL A 268 -22.70 3.79 -20.37
C VAL A 268 -23.31 3.14 -21.61
N ASP A 269 -24.16 3.91 -22.28
CA ASP A 269 -24.56 3.58 -23.65
C ASP A 269 -23.41 3.87 -24.60
N LEU A 270 -22.74 2.82 -25.06
CA LEU A 270 -21.73 2.95 -26.09
C LEU A 270 -22.39 3.35 -27.43
N PRO A 271 -21.72 4.21 -28.23
CA PRO A 271 -22.26 4.65 -29.52
C PRO A 271 -22.30 3.54 -30.59
N LEU A 272 -21.87 2.32 -30.24
CA LEU A 272 -21.76 1.15 -31.11
C LEU A 272 -22.13 -0.11 -30.31
N GLU A 273 -22.85 -1.03 -30.95
CA GLU A 273 -23.26 -2.32 -30.33
C GLU A 273 -22.06 -3.25 -30.09
N LYS A 274 -21.03 -3.19 -30.94
CA LYS A 274 -19.84 -4.05 -30.88
C LYS A 274 -18.58 -3.29 -31.23
N VAL A 275 -17.48 -3.76 -30.67
CA VAL A 275 -16.11 -3.33 -30.98
C VAL A 275 -15.29 -4.53 -31.46
N ASP A 276 -14.21 -4.27 -32.20
CA ASP A 276 -13.31 -5.33 -32.66
C ASP A 276 -12.33 -5.77 -31.54
N ILE A 277 -11.92 -4.82 -30.69
CA ILE A 277 -10.87 -5.00 -29.68
C ILE A 277 -11.27 -4.30 -28.39
N ILE A 278 -10.98 -4.95 -27.26
CA ILE A 278 -11.00 -4.33 -25.93
C ILE A 278 -9.55 -4.28 -25.43
N ILE A 279 -9.13 -3.11 -24.97
CA ILE A 279 -7.89 -2.91 -24.22
C ILE A 279 -8.23 -2.35 -22.85
N SER A 280 -7.47 -2.73 -21.83
CA SER A 280 -7.64 -2.25 -20.47
C SER A 280 -6.40 -2.60 -19.68
N GLU A 281 -6.05 -1.75 -18.72
CA GLU A 281 -5.10 -2.06 -17.67
C GLU A 281 -5.89 -2.06 -16.36
N TRP A 282 -6.08 -3.26 -15.80
CA TRP A 282 -7.02 -3.54 -14.71
C TRP A 282 -6.38 -4.32 -13.55
N MET A 283 -5.06 -4.48 -13.56
CA MET A 283 -4.34 -5.36 -12.62
C MET A 283 -3.80 -4.63 -11.40
#